data_AF-A0A2E2EET9-F1
#
_entry.id   AF-A0A2E2EET9-F1
#
_cell.length_a   1.000
_cell.length_b   1.000
_cell.length_c   1.000
_cell.angle_alpha   90.00
_cell.angle_beta   90.00
_cell.angle_gamma   90.00
#
_symmetry.space_group_name_H-M   'P 1'
#
loop_
_entity.id
_entity.type
_entity.pdbx_description
1 polymer ?
#
loop_
_entity_poly.entity_id
_entity_poly.type
_entity_poly.pdbx_seq_one_letter_code
_entity_poly.pdbx_strand_id
1 'polypeptide(L)'
;MLMYKMIFLFFTLSMLNSCSLFSKRSQERKLQTKILQELSAKSHTFAACVRKHQLFKHFNQKRLKISLYLTLTQEGKVESFNLDNKNYPQHFNECLFNIISLIEFPHFDYHQNIELEQPFIFSQK
;
A
#
# COMPACT_ATOMS: atom_id res chain seq x y z
N MET A 1 0.04 19.23 51.36
CA MET A 1 -0.32 20.12 50.23
C MET A 1 0.68 20.07 49.06
N LEU A 2 1.94 19.64 49.24
CA LEU A 2 2.92 19.48 48.14
C LEU A 2 2.67 18.27 47.21
N MET A 3 2.16 17.14 47.72
CA MET A 3 1.97 15.92 46.91
C MET A 3 0.93 16.09 45.78
N TYR A 4 -0.19 16.78 46.05
CA TYR A 4 -1.21 17.05 45.02
C TYR A 4 -0.71 17.97 43.91
N LYS A 5 0.21 18.89 44.22
CA LYS A 5 0.86 19.78 43.25
C LYS A 5 1.80 19.02 42.31
N MET A 6 2.52 18.01 42.83
CA MET A 6 3.40 17.15 42.02
C MET A 6 2.61 16.23 41.08
N ILE A 7 1.51 15.65 41.57
CA ILE A 7 0.64 14.76 40.77
C ILE A 7 -0.01 15.52 39.62
N PHE A 8 -0.48 16.75 39.86
CA PHE A 8 -1.08 17.58 38.80
C PHE A 8 -0.07 17.99 37.71
N LEU A 9 1.21 18.20 38.09
CA LEU A 9 2.28 18.51 37.14
C LEU A 9 2.64 17.30 36.26
N PHE A 10 2.61 16.09 36.82
CA PHE A 10 2.86 14.85 36.06
C PHE A 10 1.73 14.51 35.08
N PHE A 11 0.48 14.81 35.45
CA PHE A 11 -0.69 14.58 34.61
C PHE A 11 -0.77 15.57 33.42
N THR A 12 -0.29 16.80 33.62
CA THR A 12 -0.22 17.80 32.55
C THR A 12 0.94 17.56 31.58
N LEU A 13 2.08 17.06 32.07
CA LEU A 13 3.22 16.70 31.22
C LEU A 13 2.96 15.47 30.32
N SER A 14 2.15 14.52 30.80
CA SER A 14 1.82 13.30 30.05
C SER A 14 0.85 13.54 28.88
N MET A 15 -0.03 14.54 28.98
CA MET A 15 -0.99 14.89 27.92
C MET A 15 -0.34 15.63 26.73
N LEU A 16 0.79 16.31 26.92
CA LEU A 16 1.46 17.07 25.85
C LEU A 16 2.19 16.17 24.83
N ASN A 17 2.66 14.99 25.25
CA ASN A 17 3.38 14.07 24.36
C ASN A 17 2.45 13.28 23.42
N SER A 18 1.17 13.13 23.77
CA SER A 18 0.20 12.34 22.99
C SER A 18 -0.18 13.00 21.65
N CYS A 19 -0.11 14.33 21.55
CA CYS A 19 -0.46 15.05 20.31
C CYS A 19 0.60 14.93 19.21
N SER A 20 1.89 14.87 19.57
CA SER A 20 2.99 14.79 18.59
C SER A 20 3.02 13.44 17.84
N LEU A 21 2.75 12.35 18.55
CA LEU A 21 2.70 11.00 17.98
C LEU A 21 1.48 10.82 17.07
N PHE A 22 0.36 11.46 17.40
CA PHE A 22 -0.87 11.39 16.60
C PHE A 22 -0.72 12.09 15.24
N SER A 23 -0.01 13.23 15.19
CA SER A 23 0.25 13.95 13.93
C SER A 23 1.07 13.12 12.94
N LYS A 24 2.15 12.48 13.40
CA LYS A 24 3.01 11.64 12.55
C LYS A 24 2.25 10.45 11.95
N ARG A 25 1.47 9.75 12.80
CA ARG A 25 0.62 8.64 12.36
C ARG A 25 -0.46 9.07 11.36
N SER A 26 -1.01 10.28 11.51
CA SER A 26 -1.99 10.83 10.55
C SER A 26 -1.37 11.08 9.17
N GLN A 27 -0.14 11.60 9.14
CA GLN A 27 0.60 11.83 7.90
C GLN A 27 0.94 10.52 7.17
N GLU A 28 1.42 9.50 7.89
CA GLU A 28 1.68 8.16 7.33
C GLU A 28 0.43 7.57 6.65
N ARG A 29 -0.73 7.65 7.32
CA ARG A 29 -2.00 7.16 6.76
C ARG A 29 -2.40 7.91 5.50
N LYS A 30 -2.22 9.24 5.46
CA LYS A 30 -2.53 10.05 4.27
C LYS A 30 -1.65 9.64 3.10
N LEU A 31 -0.37 9.39 3.35
CA LEU A 31 0.59 8.96 2.34
C LEU A 31 0.23 7.57 1.79
N GLN A 32 0.01 6.58 2.67
CA GLN A 32 -0.43 5.24 2.26
C GLN A 32 -1.72 5.32 1.43
N THR A 33 -2.68 6.14 1.86
CA THR A 33 -3.92 6.34 1.12
C THR A 33 -3.67 6.87 -0.29
N LYS A 34 -2.78 7.85 -0.47
CA LYS A 34 -2.42 8.37 -1.80
C LYS A 34 -1.79 7.29 -2.68
N ILE A 35 -0.87 6.49 -2.13
CA ILE A 35 -0.24 5.41 -2.89
C ILE A 35 -1.28 4.38 -3.34
N LEU A 36 -2.19 3.98 -2.44
CA LEU A 36 -3.28 3.05 -2.76
C LEU A 36 -4.25 3.62 -3.78
N GLN A 37 -4.48 4.94 -3.78
CA GLN A 37 -5.27 5.64 -4.80
C GLN A 37 -4.60 5.53 -6.18
N GLU A 38 -3.30 5.79 -6.29
CA GLU A 38 -2.57 5.66 -7.55
C GLU A 38 -2.61 4.22 -8.10
N LEU A 39 -2.41 3.21 -7.24
CA LEU A 39 -2.55 1.80 -7.62
C LEU A 39 -3.98 1.48 -8.08
N SER A 40 -4.97 1.95 -7.34
CA SER A 40 -6.39 1.69 -7.62
C SER A 40 -6.85 2.37 -8.91
N ALA A 41 -6.28 3.52 -9.27
CA ALA A 41 -6.52 4.20 -10.54
C ALA A 41 -6.10 3.34 -11.75
N LYS A 42 -5.13 2.43 -11.58
CA LYS A 42 -4.69 1.48 -12.60
C LYS A 42 -5.45 0.14 -12.59
N SER A 43 -6.50 0.00 -11.78
CA SER A 43 -7.30 -1.23 -11.68
C SER A 43 -7.84 -1.72 -13.05
N HIS A 44 -8.29 -0.81 -13.91
CA HIS A 44 -8.77 -1.14 -15.25
C HIS A 44 -7.67 -1.71 -16.15
N THR A 45 -6.45 -1.14 -16.10
CA THR A 45 -5.29 -1.65 -16.84
C THR A 45 -4.82 -3.00 -16.30
N PHE A 46 -4.88 -3.22 -14.98
CA PHE A 46 -4.62 -4.54 -14.40
C PHE A 46 -5.65 -5.58 -14.85
N ALA A 47 -6.94 -5.21 -14.89
CA ALA A 47 -7.98 -6.09 -15.42
C ALA A 47 -7.73 -6.46 -16.89
N ALA A 48 -7.18 -5.54 -17.69
CA ALA A 48 -6.79 -5.82 -19.06
C ALA A 48 -5.66 -6.87 -19.13
N CYS A 49 -4.63 -6.80 -18.26
CA CYS A 49 -3.61 -7.85 -18.15
C CYS A 49 -4.23 -9.22 -17.77
N VAL A 50 -5.13 -9.24 -16.78
CA VAL A 50 -5.82 -10.47 -16.34
C VAL A 50 -6.56 -11.14 -17.49
N ARG A 51 -7.27 -10.35 -18.31
CA ARG A 51 -8.01 -10.87 -19.48
C ARG A 51 -7.08 -11.28 -20.61
N LYS A 52 -6.09 -10.44 -20.96
CA LYS A 52 -5.12 -10.69 -22.03
C LYS A 52 -4.38 -12.02 -21.83
N HIS A 53 -3.97 -12.30 -20.59
CA HIS A 53 -3.28 -13.53 -20.22
C HIS A 53 -4.22 -14.66 -19.75
N GLN A 54 -5.53 -14.51 -19.98
CA GLN A 54 -6.55 -15.54 -19.76
C GLN A 54 -6.54 -16.18 -18.37
N LEU A 55 -6.22 -15.42 -17.32
CA LEU A 55 -6.04 -15.98 -15.97
C LEU A 55 -7.29 -16.70 -15.44
N PHE A 56 -8.48 -16.26 -15.81
CA PHE A 56 -9.72 -16.94 -15.43
C PHE A 56 -9.78 -18.38 -15.95
N LYS A 57 -9.24 -18.64 -17.14
CA LYS A 57 -9.12 -20.00 -17.70
C LYS A 57 -7.99 -20.77 -17.03
N HIS A 58 -6.83 -20.14 -16.84
CA HIS A 58 -5.67 -20.73 -16.20
C HIS A 58 -5.98 -21.27 -14.80
N PHE A 59 -6.73 -20.52 -14.00
CA PHE A 59 -7.16 -20.93 -12.66
C PHE A 59 -8.54 -21.58 -12.61
N ASN A 60 -9.25 -21.70 -13.74
CA ASN A 60 -10.62 -22.19 -13.84
C ASN A 60 -11.59 -21.54 -12.82
N GLN A 61 -11.54 -20.21 -12.72
CA GLN A 61 -12.31 -19.42 -11.75
C GLN A 61 -13.02 -18.25 -12.43
N LYS A 62 -14.25 -17.94 -11.98
CA LYS A 62 -15.03 -16.79 -12.47
C LYS A 62 -14.65 -15.47 -11.79
N ARG A 63 -14.00 -15.56 -10.63
CA ARG A 63 -13.56 -14.43 -9.80
C ARG A 63 -12.17 -14.73 -9.28
N LEU A 64 -11.25 -13.78 -9.45
CA LEU A 64 -9.86 -13.89 -9.02
C LEU A 64 -9.58 -12.77 -8.01
N LYS A 65 -9.04 -13.13 -6.85
CA LYS A 65 -8.37 -12.19 -5.95
C LYS A 65 -6.87 -12.33 -6.17
N ILE A 66 -6.19 -11.22 -6.45
CA ILE A 66 -4.74 -11.13 -6.63
C ILE A 66 -4.24 -10.10 -5.62
N SER A 67 -3.33 -10.48 -4.72
CA SER A 67 -2.71 -9.52 -3.79
C SER A 67 -1.40 -9.04 -4.38
N LEU A 68 -1.26 -7.71 -4.49
CA LEU A 68 -0.03 -7.04 -4.88
C LEU A 68 0.74 -6.64 -3.63
N TYR A 69 1.99 -7.04 -3.53
CA TYR A 69 2.93 -6.60 -2.49
C TYR A 69 3.96 -5.67 -3.13
N LEU A 70 4.08 -4.46 -2.59
CA LEU A 70 4.95 -3.42 -3.13
C LEU A 70 5.80 -2.81 -2.02
N THR A 71 7.09 -2.69 -2.26
CA THR A 71 8.00 -1.88 -1.42
C THR A 71 8.39 -0.63 -2.18
N LEU A 72 8.17 0.54 -1.60
CA LEU A 72 8.54 1.83 -2.16
C LEU A 72 9.67 2.47 -1.37
N THR A 73 10.65 2.98 -2.11
CA THR A 73 11.70 3.88 -1.61
C THR A 73 11.13 5.27 -1.29
N GLN A 74 11.89 6.07 -0.56
CA GLN A 74 11.55 7.44 -0.19
C GLN A 74 11.29 8.32 -1.41
N GLU A 75 12.03 8.10 -2.50
CA GLU A 75 11.88 8.79 -3.78
C GLU A 75 10.60 8.39 -4.54
N GLY A 76 9.76 7.52 -3.97
CA GLY A 76 8.57 7.00 -4.65
C GLY A 76 8.91 5.95 -5.72
N LYS A 77 10.15 5.44 -5.76
CA LYS A 77 10.53 4.37 -6.70
C LYS A 77 10.16 3.00 -6.15
N VAL A 78 9.76 2.11 -7.03
CA VAL A 78 9.50 0.69 -6.71
C VAL A 78 10.81 -0.02 -6.44
N GLU A 79 10.99 -0.48 -5.21
CA GLU A 79 12.13 -1.30 -4.80
C GLU A 79 11.83 -2.79 -5.02
N SER A 80 10.62 -3.23 -4.63
CA SER A 80 10.20 -4.62 -4.77
C SER A 80 8.74 -4.71 -5.23
N PHE A 81 8.46 -5.73 -6.05
CA PHE A 81 7.13 -6.06 -6.56
C PHE A 81 6.95 -7.58 -6.45
N ASN A 82 5.89 -8.01 -5.77
CA ASN A 82 5.54 -9.42 -5.64
C ASN A 82 4.02 -9.61 -5.74
N LEU A 83 3.60 -10.81 -6.14
CA LEU A 83 2.20 -11.24 -6.10
C LEU A 83 2.00 -12.29 -5.02
N ASP A 84 0.74 -12.60 -4.70
CA ASP A 84 0.41 -13.73 -3.85
C ASP A 84 0.95 -15.05 -4.42
N ASN A 85 1.17 -16.02 -3.52
CA ASN A 85 1.80 -17.29 -3.82
C ASN A 85 0.89 -18.22 -4.66
N LYS A 86 0.70 -17.86 -5.92
CA LYS A 86 0.00 -18.63 -6.95
C LYS A 86 0.87 -18.73 -8.19
N ASN A 87 0.67 -19.80 -8.96
CA ASN A 87 1.41 -20.05 -10.18
C ASN A 87 0.91 -19.16 -11.33
N TYR A 88 1.26 -17.87 -11.29
CA TYR A 88 0.94 -16.91 -12.34
C TYR A 88 1.85 -17.11 -13.57
N PRO A 89 1.31 -17.03 -14.80
CA PRO A 89 2.13 -17.01 -16.01
C PRO A 89 3.12 -15.84 -15.98
N GLN A 90 4.37 -16.07 -16.38
CA GLN A 90 5.42 -15.04 -16.38
C GLN A 90 5.00 -13.76 -17.12
N HIS A 91 4.38 -13.89 -18.29
CA HIS A 91 3.92 -12.74 -19.07
C HIS A 91 2.85 -11.90 -18.38
N PHE A 92 2.06 -12.47 -17.46
CA PHE A 92 1.14 -11.70 -16.63
C PHE A 92 1.90 -10.84 -15.62
N ASN A 93 2.93 -11.41 -14.97
CA ASN A 93 3.77 -10.67 -14.02
C ASN A 93 4.46 -9.49 -14.72
N GLU A 94 5.02 -9.72 -15.91
CA GLU A 94 5.62 -8.68 -16.75
C GLU A 94 4.61 -7.59 -17.11
N CYS A 95 3.37 -7.97 -17.48
CA CYS A 95 2.31 -7.02 -17.79
C CYS A 95 1.96 -6.11 -16.61
N LEU A 96 1.84 -6.67 -15.41
CA LEU A 96 1.57 -5.89 -14.19
C LEU A 96 2.74 -4.99 -13.82
N PHE A 97 3.97 -5.53 -13.83
CA PHE A 97 5.16 -4.78 -13.49
C PHE A 97 5.35 -3.56 -14.40
N ASN A 98 5.13 -3.72 -15.71
CA ASN A 98 5.20 -2.63 -16.67
C ASN A 98 4.18 -1.52 -16.42
N ILE A 99 3.00 -1.84 -15.88
CA ILE A 99 2.02 -0.81 -15.50
C ILE A 99 2.49 -0.09 -14.24
N ILE A 100 2.97 -0.84 -13.24
CA ILE A 100 3.38 -0.31 -11.94
C ILE A 100 4.63 0.56 -12.06
N SER A 101 5.59 0.19 -12.91
CA SER A 101 6.81 0.97 -13.15
C SER A 101 6.54 2.33 -13.81
N LEU A 102 5.35 2.54 -14.38
CA LEU A 102 4.90 3.80 -14.96
C LEU A 102 4.09 4.66 -13.98
N ILE A 103 3.86 4.19 -12.75
CA ILE A 103 3.15 4.96 -11.72
C ILE A 103 4.13 5.91 -11.03
N GLU A 104 3.78 7.19 -10.99
CA GLU A 104 4.50 8.21 -10.23
C GLU A 104 3.98 8.22 -8.78
N PHE A 105 4.65 7.51 -7.88
CA PHE A 105 4.28 7.53 -6.47
C PHE A 105 4.76 8.81 -5.77
N PRO A 106 4.04 9.30 -4.75
CA PRO A 106 4.45 10.49 -4.01
C PRO A 106 5.78 10.28 -3.29
N HIS A 107 6.63 11.31 -3.29
CA HIS A 107 7.83 11.37 -2.45
C HIS A 107 7.46 11.55 -0.97
N PHE A 108 8.30 11.03 -0.07
CA PHE A 108 8.09 11.15 1.36
C PHE A 108 9.40 11.17 2.18
N ASP A 109 9.43 12.00 3.22
CA ASP A 109 10.60 12.24 4.09
C ASP A 109 10.77 11.20 5.22
N TYR A 110 10.06 10.07 5.17
CA TYR A 110 10.23 9.03 6.20
C TYR A 110 11.51 8.26 5.94
N HIS A 111 12.39 8.11 6.94
CA HIS A 111 13.65 7.36 6.83
C HIS A 111 13.47 5.83 6.62
N GLN A 112 12.30 5.36 6.17
CA GLN A 112 11.95 3.96 6.03
C GLN A 112 11.19 3.73 4.71
N ASN A 113 11.43 2.57 4.10
CA ASN A 113 10.67 2.13 2.94
C ASN A 113 9.24 1.82 3.34
N ILE A 114 8.30 2.03 2.42
CA ILE A 114 6.89 1.76 2.66
C ILE A 114 6.55 0.42 2.03
N GLU A 115 6.12 -0.52 2.86
CA GLU A 115 5.58 -1.81 2.44
C GLU A 115 4.05 -1.75 2.38
N LEU A 116 3.48 -2.25 1.28
CA LEU A 116 2.04 -2.20 1.02
C LEU A 116 1.54 -3.52 0.47
N GLU A 117 0.38 -3.95 0.94
CA GLU A 117 -0.44 -4.97 0.30
C GLU A 117 -1.70 -4.32 -0.27
N GLN A 118 -1.94 -4.49 -1.58
CA GLN A 118 -3.17 -4.06 -2.23
C GLN A 118 -3.85 -5.26 -2.91
N PRO A 119 -4.99 -5.74 -2.37
CA PRO A 119 -5.76 -6.78 -3.04
C PRO A 119 -6.59 -6.19 -4.18
N PHE A 120 -6.55 -6.86 -5.32
CA PHE A 120 -7.44 -6.62 -6.45
C PHE A 120 -8.36 -7.81 -6.66
N ILE A 121 -9.63 -7.51 -6.92
CA ILE A 121 -10.64 -8.51 -7.20
C ILE A 121 -11.16 -8.28 -8.61
N PHE A 122 -11.02 -9.29 -9.45
CA PHE A 122 -11.45 -9.27 -10.84
C PHE A 122 -12.56 -10.29 -11.07
N SER A 123 -13.56 -9.91 -11.85
CA SER A 123 -14.59 -10.80 -12.38
C SER A 123 -14.32 -11.09 -13.86
N GLN A 124 -14.70 -12.29 -14.30
CA GLN A 124 -14.64 -12.67 -15.72
C GLN A 124 -15.65 -11.88 -16.57
N LYS A 125 -16.73 -11.40 -15.94
CA LYS A 125 -17.74 -10.51 -16.53
C LYS A 125 -17.22 -9.08 -16.58
#